data_AF-A0A524ETR1-F1
#
_entry.id   AF-A0A524ETR1-F1
#
_cell.length_a   1.000
_cell.length_b   1.000
_cell.length_c   1.000
_cell.angle_alpha   90.00
_cell.angle_beta   90.00
_cell.angle_gamma   90.00
#
_symmetry.space_group_name_H-M   'P 1'
#
loop_
_entity.id
_entity.type
_entity.pdbx_description
1 polymer ?
#
loop_
_entity_poly.entity_id
_entity_poly.type
_entity_poly.pdbx_seq_one_letter_code
_entity_poly.pdbx_strand_id
1 'polypeptide(L)'
;MISQSPLIKIFNENKTKILETGKCKAFQFDRLIASLSEAENTRYSILEKIKQLGEIDLEQIQADLGISKEIIEISVDYLRELGLLAFIDKHPRFFRDIIENSEHPGVFPSTQLIKDRNLCCGCGLCVSICPVNAIDYLEGTFEINEDRCISCGLCYSACPRSFFPDALNKLKNQDPDIKFSEEVKYYRHLFTAQTTENRIIKVAQDGGIVTTLLKAAFKEGDIDGSFAVTLGEQPLKPLPIFVENEEELLKTAGTKYTNVPLLKILCEAEDHEKIAVIGTPCIMKAIKKISMLPLNKPFFENIALKIGVFCMESFDYNKIVELLKNEFQVYPSDIKKMDIDKGKFIIYDQESNISKIPIKRIKKYGRFGCFFCDDLTAEHADISVGSIASEPGWSTVIIRTKKGAEFWQKAIDLNLLREEEIQEGDSR
;
A
#
# COMPACT_ATOMS: atom_id res chain seq x y z
N MET A 1 7.62 -34.35 -15.83
CA MET A 1 7.99 -33.75 -14.53
C MET A 1 8.37 -32.31 -14.82
N ILE A 2 7.60 -31.35 -14.32
CA ILE A 2 7.88 -29.94 -14.54
C ILE A 2 9.22 -29.64 -13.85
N SER A 3 10.21 -29.15 -14.59
CA SER A 3 11.44 -28.60 -13.99
C SER A 3 11.00 -27.50 -13.03
N GLN A 4 11.35 -27.59 -11.74
CA GLN A 4 10.92 -26.61 -10.74
C GLN A 4 11.13 -25.18 -11.26
N SER A 5 10.13 -24.31 -11.12
CA SER A 5 10.24 -22.88 -11.45
C SER A 5 11.53 -22.31 -10.85
N PRO A 6 12.28 -21.43 -11.55
CA PRO A 6 13.54 -20.89 -11.03
C PRO A 6 13.40 -20.29 -9.62
N LEU A 7 12.24 -19.70 -9.30
CA LEU A 7 11.93 -19.20 -7.96
C LEU A 7 11.89 -20.32 -6.91
N ILE A 8 11.21 -21.43 -7.20
CA ILE A 8 11.10 -22.58 -6.30
C ILE A 8 12.48 -23.22 -6.08
N LYS A 9 13.27 -23.33 -7.14
CA LYS A 9 14.64 -23.83 -7.08
C LYS A 9 15.50 -22.96 -6.15
N ILE A 10 15.49 -21.64 -6.33
CA ILE A 10 16.22 -20.69 -5.47
C ILE A 10 15.79 -20.86 -4.00
N PHE A 11 14.49 -20.98 -3.73
CA PHE A 11 14.00 -21.17 -2.36
C PHE A 11 14.49 -22.49 -1.74
N ASN A 12 14.40 -23.60 -2.47
CA ASN A 12 14.83 -24.91 -1.99
C ASN A 12 16.35 -24.95 -1.73
N GLU A 13 17.15 -24.40 -2.64
CA GLU A 13 18.62 -24.30 -2.49
C GLU A 13 19.03 -23.44 -1.30
N ASN A 14 18.19 -22.47 -0.90
CA ASN A 14 18.45 -21.54 0.20
C ASN A 14 17.58 -21.82 1.45
N LYS A 15 16.97 -23.01 1.57
CA LYS A 15 16.04 -23.34 2.68
C LYS A 15 16.67 -23.07 4.06
N THR A 16 17.89 -23.54 4.28
CA THR A 16 18.60 -23.35 5.56
C THR A 16 18.79 -21.86 5.89
N LYS A 17 19.32 -21.08 4.94
CA LYS A 17 19.54 -19.63 5.08
C LYS A 17 18.25 -18.88 5.37
N ILE A 18 17.13 -19.28 4.75
CA ILE A 18 15.81 -18.69 4.99
C ILE A 18 15.31 -18.99 6.41
N LEU A 19 15.40 -20.25 6.85
CA LEU A 19 14.93 -20.67 8.18
C LEU A 19 15.76 -20.04 9.31
N GLU A 20 17.08 -19.89 9.13
CA GLU A 20 17.99 -19.27 10.10
C GLU A 20 17.65 -17.80 10.40
N THR A 21 16.91 -17.12 9.51
CA THR A 21 16.52 -15.72 9.72
C THR A 21 15.42 -15.52 10.76
N GLY A 22 14.71 -16.58 11.13
CA GLY A 22 13.54 -16.51 12.01
C GLY A 22 12.27 -15.97 11.38
N LYS A 23 12.31 -15.38 10.17
CA LYS A 23 11.12 -14.86 9.44
C LYS A 23 10.17 -15.94 8.90
N CYS A 24 10.59 -17.19 8.97
CA CYS A 24 9.85 -18.31 8.42
C CYS A 24 10.12 -19.55 9.25
N LYS A 25 9.09 -20.07 9.92
CA LYS A 25 9.12 -21.39 10.56
C LYS A 25 9.14 -22.48 9.48
N ALA A 26 9.66 -23.67 9.81
CA ALA A 26 9.80 -24.77 8.85
C ALA A 26 8.47 -25.15 8.16
N PHE A 27 7.38 -25.26 8.93
CA PHE A 27 6.05 -25.54 8.37
C PHE A 27 5.53 -24.42 7.46
N GLN A 28 5.86 -23.15 7.76
CA GLN A 28 5.49 -22.01 6.93
C GLN A 28 6.27 -22.02 5.60
N PHE A 29 7.52 -22.48 5.62
CA PHE A 29 8.33 -22.62 4.41
C PHE A 29 7.72 -23.68 3.48
N ASP A 30 7.37 -24.85 4.01
CA ASP A 30 6.81 -25.93 3.19
C ASP A 30 5.45 -25.53 2.58
N ARG A 31 4.59 -24.83 3.35
CA ARG A 31 3.36 -24.22 2.83
C ARG A 31 3.64 -23.20 1.72
N LEU A 32 4.61 -22.31 1.92
CA LEU A 32 4.99 -21.29 0.94
C LEU A 32 5.45 -21.94 -0.38
N ILE A 33 6.27 -22.99 -0.32
CA ILE A 33 6.71 -23.72 -1.51
C ILE A 33 5.55 -24.37 -2.23
N ALA A 34 4.59 -24.96 -1.50
CA ALA A 34 3.39 -25.54 -2.09
C ALA A 34 2.56 -24.48 -2.84
N SER A 35 2.27 -23.34 -2.20
CA SER A 35 1.52 -22.24 -2.82
C SER A 35 2.23 -21.64 -4.03
N LEU A 36 3.56 -21.43 -3.94
CA LEU A 36 4.36 -20.97 -5.08
C LEU A 36 4.29 -21.95 -6.24
N SER A 37 4.40 -23.25 -5.95
CA SER A 37 4.31 -24.30 -6.97
C SER A 37 2.96 -24.31 -7.67
N GLU A 38 1.87 -24.20 -6.92
CA GLU A 38 0.51 -24.16 -7.46
C GLU A 38 0.30 -22.97 -8.39
N ALA A 39 0.71 -21.77 -7.97
CA ALA A 39 0.56 -20.56 -8.76
C ALA A 39 1.44 -20.58 -10.03
N GLU A 40 2.66 -21.10 -9.95
CA GLU A 40 3.54 -21.24 -11.12
C GLU A 40 3.00 -22.28 -12.10
N ASN A 41 2.49 -23.41 -11.61
CA ASN A 41 1.83 -24.43 -12.44
C ASN A 41 0.59 -23.85 -13.15
N THR A 42 -0.20 -23.06 -12.43
CA THR A 42 -1.36 -22.36 -12.96
C THR A 42 -0.96 -21.41 -14.10
N ARG A 43 0.04 -20.55 -13.88
CA ARG A 43 0.55 -19.64 -14.92
C ARG A 43 1.11 -20.40 -16.12
N TYR A 44 1.80 -21.51 -15.90
CA TYR A 44 2.35 -22.32 -16.97
C TYR A 44 1.26 -22.97 -17.82
N SER A 45 0.22 -23.54 -17.20
CA SER A 45 -0.93 -24.09 -17.92
C SER A 45 -1.62 -23.04 -18.77
N ILE A 46 -1.78 -21.82 -18.25
CA ILE A 46 -2.31 -20.67 -19.00
C ILE A 46 -1.39 -20.32 -20.18
N LEU A 47 -0.07 -20.22 -19.97
CA LEU A 47 0.90 -19.93 -21.02
C LEU A 47 0.87 -20.98 -22.15
N GLU A 48 0.86 -22.27 -21.81
CA GLU A 48 0.79 -23.34 -22.80
C GLU A 48 -0.52 -23.32 -23.58
N LYS A 49 -1.64 -23.02 -22.91
CA LYS A 49 -2.94 -22.85 -23.59
C LYS A 49 -2.91 -21.67 -24.56
N ILE A 50 -2.34 -20.54 -24.15
CA ILE A 50 -2.15 -19.36 -25.02
C ILE A 50 -1.26 -19.71 -26.23
N LYS A 51 -0.17 -20.46 -26.03
CA LYS A 51 0.69 -20.93 -27.14
C LYS A 51 -0.05 -21.84 -28.11
N GLN A 52 -0.92 -22.71 -27.62
CA GLN A 52 -1.73 -23.60 -28.45
C GLN A 52 -2.77 -22.84 -29.28
N LEU A 53 -3.40 -21.82 -28.69
CA LEU A 53 -4.41 -21.00 -29.36
C LEU A 53 -3.79 -19.97 -30.32
N GLY A 54 -2.59 -19.50 -30.03
CA GLY A 54 -1.94 -18.41 -30.78
C GLY A 54 -2.50 -17.03 -30.46
N GLU A 55 -3.41 -16.92 -29.48
CA GLU A 55 -4.01 -15.69 -29.00
C GLU A 55 -4.41 -15.80 -27.52
N ILE A 56 -4.80 -14.67 -26.92
CA ILE A 56 -5.28 -14.61 -25.53
C ILE A 56 -6.82 -14.65 -25.55
N ASP A 57 -7.39 -15.86 -25.57
CA ASP A 57 -8.83 -16.09 -25.44
C ASP A 57 -9.20 -16.47 -24.00
N LEU A 58 -9.70 -15.49 -23.24
CA LEU A 58 -10.02 -15.68 -21.83
C LEU A 58 -11.15 -16.70 -21.60
N GLU A 59 -12.13 -16.77 -22.51
CA GLU A 59 -13.29 -17.66 -22.36
C GLU A 59 -12.89 -19.11 -22.62
N GLN A 60 -12.12 -19.35 -23.68
CA GLN A 60 -11.61 -20.68 -24.00
C GLN A 60 -10.63 -21.18 -22.94
N ILE A 61 -9.72 -20.32 -22.45
CA ILE A 61 -8.78 -20.69 -21.37
C ILE A 61 -9.54 -21.04 -20.08
N GLN A 62 -10.57 -20.26 -19.74
CA GLN A 62 -11.42 -20.54 -18.57
C GLN A 62 -12.14 -21.88 -18.72
N ALA A 63 -12.76 -22.14 -19.87
CA ALA A 63 -13.47 -23.38 -20.15
C ALA A 63 -12.56 -24.61 -20.07
N ASP A 64 -11.33 -24.51 -20.59
CA ASP A 64 -10.41 -25.64 -20.67
C ASP A 64 -9.68 -25.94 -19.36
N LEU A 65 -9.34 -24.90 -18.59
CA LEU A 65 -8.55 -25.05 -17.37
C LEU A 65 -9.40 -25.02 -16.09
N GLY A 66 -10.67 -24.59 -16.17
CA GLY A 66 -11.53 -24.43 -15.00
C GLY A 66 -11.06 -23.33 -14.04
N ILE A 67 -10.26 -22.38 -14.53
CA ILE A 67 -9.68 -21.29 -13.74
C ILE A 67 -10.57 -20.05 -13.87
N SER A 68 -10.81 -19.33 -12.78
CA SER A 68 -11.55 -18.07 -12.80
C SER A 68 -10.91 -17.04 -13.74
N LYS A 69 -11.72 -16.27 -14.46
CA LYS A 69 -11.26 -15.23 -15.40
C LYS A 69 -10.26 -14.25 -14.77
N GLU A 70 -10.47 -13.92 -13.50
CA GLU A 70 -9.62 -13.01 -12.73
C GLU A 70 -8.18 -13.51 -12.61
N ILE A 71 -8.01 -14.80 -12.26
CA ILE A 71 -6.68 -15.44 -12.16
C ILE A 71 -6.03 -15.49 -13.54
N ILE A 72 -6.80 -15.72 -14.61
CA ILE A 72 -6.29 -15.74 -15.98
C ILE A 72 -5.76 -14.35 -16.37
N GLU A 73 -6.55 -13.29 -16.16
CA GLU A 73 -6.15 -11.92 -16.50
C GLU A 73 -4.89 -11.48 -15.74
N ILE A 74 -4.82 -11.78 -14.43
CA ILE A 74 -3.62 -11.49 -13.63
C ILE A 74 -2.41 -12.28 -14.14
N SER A 75 -2.59 -13.55 -14.47
CA SER A 75 -1.52 -14.41 -14.99
C SER A 75 -1.04 -13.92 -16.35
N VAL A 76 -1.95 -13.50 -17.24
CA VAL A 76 -1.63 -12.90 -18.53
C VAL A 76 -0.81 -11.63 -18.35
N ASP A 77 -1.25 -10.71 -17.48
CA ASP A 77 -0.51 -9.49 -17.19
C ASP A 77 0.90 -9.81 -16.69
N TYR A 78 1.04 -10.78 -15.78
CA TYR A 78 2.32 -11.22 -15.26
C TYR A 78 3.23 -11.85 -16.34
N LEU A 79 2.70 -12.75 -17.17
CA LEU A 79 3.44 -13.39 -18.26
C LEU A 79 3.89 -12.36 -19.32
N ARG A 80 3.07 -11.34 -19.57
CA ARG A 80 3.41 -10.21 -20.45
C ARG A 80 4.59 -9.42 -19.89
N GLU A 81 4.59 -9.12 -18.60
CA GLU A 81 5.70 -8.40 -17.96
C GLU A 81 7.00 -9.22 -17.94
N LEU A 82 6.91 -10.55 -17.87
CA LEU A 82 8.05 -11.45 -18.02
C LEU A 82 8.53 -11.60 -19.48
N GLY A 83 7.85 -10.99 -20.45
CA GLY A 83 8.15 -11.14 -21.88
C GLY A 83 7.79 -12.51 -22.46
N LEU A 84 7.16 -13.39 -21.67
CA LEU A 84 6.79 -14.74 -22.10
C LEU A 84 5.67 -14.75 -23.15
N LEU A 85 4.95 -13.63 -23.31
CA LEU A 85 3.91 -13.43 -24.33
C LEU A 85 4.39 -12.63 -25.55
N ALA A 86 5.70 -12.40 -25.71
CA ALA A 86 6.25 -11.61 -26.83
C ALA A 86 5.92 -12.16 -28.24
N PHE A 87 5.49 -13.41 -28.33
CA PHE A 87 5.07 -14.05 -29.58
C PHE A 87 3.66 -13.66 -30.04
N ILE A 88 2.83 -13.11 -29.13
CA ILE A 88 1.47 -12.60 -29.43
C ILE A 88 1.42 -11.10 -29.23
N ASP A 89 2.03 -10.61 -28.14
CA ASP A 89 2.05 -9.20 -27.80
C ASP A 89 3.36 -8.58 -28.26
N LYS A 90 3.30 -7.42 -28.92
CA LYS A 90 4.50 -6.90 -29.57
C LYS A 90 5.58 -6.55 -28.56
N HIS A 91 5.28 -6.16 -27.31
CA HIS A 91 6.31 -5.73 -26.34
C HIS A 91 5.90 -5.86 -24.85
N PRO A 92 6.85 -6.13 -23.92
CA PRO A 92 6.61 -5.96 -22.48
C PRO A 92 6.29 -4.48 -22.19
N ARG A 93 5.28 -4.21 -21.35
CA ARG A 93 4.76 -2.84 -21.16
C ARG A 93 5.71 -1.92 -20.43
N PHE A 94 6.53 -2.45 -19.52
CA PHE A 94 7.31 -1.59 -18.62
C PHE A 94 8.83 -1.63 -18.85
N PHE A 95 9.44 -2.74 -19.27
CA PHE A 95 10.91 -2.83 -19.31
C PHE A 95 11.50 -3.79 -20.36
N ARG A 96 11.44 -3.43 -21.65
CA ARG A 96 12.19 -4.13 -22.72
C ARG A 96 13.71 -4.15 -22.43
N ASP A 97 14.26 -3.00 -22.06
CA ASP A 97 15.71 -2.83 -21.88
C ASP A 97 16.28 -3.54 -20.63
N ILE A 98 15.46 -3.99 -19.68
CA ILE A 98 15.95 -4.57 -18.42
C ILE A 98 16.03 -6.08 -18.50
N ILE A 99 15.09 -6.71 -19.19
CA ILE A 99 15.15 -8.14 -19.46
C ILE A 99 16.34 -8.42 -20.41
N GLU A 100 16.61 -7.53 -21.36
CA GLU A 100 17.72 -7.67 -22.31
C GLU A 100 19.10 -7.32 -21.72
N ASN A 101 19.20 -6.42 -20.72
CA ASN A 101 20.48 -5.97 -20.14
C ASN A 101 20.80 -6.53 -18.74
N SER A 102 19.93 -7.33 -18.12
CA SER A 102 20.22 -7.93 -16.83
C SER A 102 20.69 -9.37 -16.98
N GLU A 103 21.97 -9.61 -16.73
CA GLU A 103 22.52 -10.95 -16.46
C GLU A 103 22.03 -11.45 -15.08
N HIS A 104 20.72 -11.37 -14.80
CA HIS A 104 20.19 -11.64 -13.47
C HIS A 104 19.73 -13.11 -13.36
N PRO A 105 20.24 -13.89 -12.39
CA PRO A 105 19.85 -15.30 -12.21
C PRO A 105 18.45 -15.51 -11.58
N GLY A 106 17.54 -14.51 -11.62
CA GLY A 106 16.22 -14.56 -10.98
C GLY A 106 15.05 -14.39 -11.96
N VAL A 107 13.83 -14.81 -11.56
CA VAL A 107 12.60 -14.65 -12.37
C VAL A 107 12.21 -13.17 -12.54
N PHE A 108 12.59 -12.32 -11.58
CA PHE A 108 12.41 -10.86 -11.63
C PHE A 108 13.73 -10.14 -11.37
N PRO A 109 13.90 -8.92 -11.90
CA PRO A 109 15.04 -8.08 -11.55
C PRO A 109 15.02 -7.74 -10.05
N SER A 110 16.17 -7.29 -9.52
CA SER A 110 16.23 -6.73 -8.17
C SER A 110 15.39 -5.46 -8.06
N THR A 111 14.83 -5.21 -6.87
CA THR A 111 14.16 -3.94 -6.59
C THR A 111 15.12 -2.75 -6.61
N GLN A 112 16.44 -2.99 -6.62
CA GLN A 112 17.49 -1.97 -6.77
C GLN A 112 17.21 -1.01 -7.94
N LEU A 113 16.67 -1.52 -9.05
CA LEU A 113 16.25 -0.71 -10.19
C LEU A 113 15.29 0.45 -9.81
N ILE A 114 14.35 0.19 -8.90
CA ILE A 114 13.37 1.18 -8.43
C ILE A 114 14.08 2.30 -7.67
N LYS A 115 15.12 1.96 -6.92
CA LYS A 115 15.96 2.92 -6.20
C LYS A 115 16.85 3.71 -7.15
N ASP A 116 17.51 3.06 -8.09
CA ASP A 116 18.42 3.72 -9.05
C ASP A 116 17.69 4.77 -9.90
N ARG A 117 16.39 4.55 -10.17
CA ARG A 117 15.52 5.50 -10.87
C ARG A 117 14.81 6.50 -9.95
N ASN A 118 15.11 6.49 -8.65
CA ASN A 118 14.47 7.34 -7.62
C ASN A 118 12.94 7.16 -7.51
N LEU A 119 12.40 6.02 -7.93
CA LEU A 119 10.95 5.75 -7.96
C LEU A 119 10.40 5.19 -6.65
N CYS A 120 11.26 4.93 -5.67
CA CYS A 120 10.89 4.35 -4.38
C CYS A 120 9.86 5.22 -3.64
N CYS A 121 8.74 4.62 -3.26
CA CYS A 121 7.69 5.26 -2.45
C CYS A 121 7.90 5.09 -0.93
N GLY A 122 8.95 4.37 -0.51
CA GLY A 122 9.34 4.24 0.88
C GLY A 122 8.40 3.40 1.76
N CYS A 123 7.53 2.56 1.19
CA CYS A 123 6.54 1.78 1.95
C CYS A 123 7.11 0.73 2.91
N GLY A 124 8.35 0.25 2.68
CA GLY A 124 9.01 -0.73 3.56
C GLY A 124 8.67 -2.21 3.29
N LEU A 125 7.78 -2.52 2.35
CA LEU A 125 7.34 -3.90 2.07
C LEU A 125 8.50 -4.83 1.65
N CYS A 126 9.47 -4.31 0.90
CA CYS A 126 10.65 -5.07 0.49
C CYS A 126 11.44 -5.62 1.68
N VAL A 127 11.48 -4.90 2.81
CA VAL A 127 12.14 -5.34 4.04
C VAL A 127 11.40 -6.54 4.63
N SER A 128 10.08 -6.47 4.74
CA SER A 128 9.28 -7.56 5.33
C SER A 128 9.27 -8.81 4.46
N ILE A 129 9.14 -8.66 3.14
CA ILE A 129 9.03 -9.81 2.24
C ILE A 129 10.36 -10.49 1.95
N CYS A 130 11.49 -9.85 2.23
CA CYS A 130 12.80 -10.46 2.03
C CYS A 130 12.98 -11.66 2.98
N PRO A 131 13.11 -12.90 2.46
CA PRO A 131 13.14 -14.10 3.29
C PRO A 131 14.49 -14.34 3.97
N VAL A 132 15.53 -13.59 3.57
CA VAL A 132 16.92 -13.73 4.04
C VAL A 132 17.44 -12.47 4.74
N ASN A 133 16.54 -11.56 5.15
CA ASN A 133 16.89 -10.30 5.81
C ASN A 133 17.94 -9.45 5.05
N ALA A 134 18.02 -9.56 3.73
CA ALA A 134 19.01 -8.85 2.94
C ALA A 134 18.69 -7.37 2.70
N ILE A 135 17.53 -6.86 3.14
CA ILE A 135 17.08 -5.50 2.85
C ILE A 135 16.85 -4.73 4.15
N ASP A 136 17.53 -3.60 4.29
CA ASP A 136 17.39 -2.66 5.40
C ASP A 136 16.75 -1.35 4.91
N TYR A 137 16.03 -0.64 5.79
CA TYR A 137 15.44 0.67 5.45
C TYR A 137 16.25 1.79 6.10
N LEU A 138 16.76 2.71 5.28
CA LEU A 138 17.62 3.82 5.68
C LEU A 138 17.18 5.10 4.97
N GLU A 139 17.03 6.18 5.72
CA GLU A 139 16.86 7.56 5.21
C GLU A 139 15.81 7.73 4.09
N GLY A 140 14.63 7.13 4.23
CA GLY A 140 13.55 7.28 3.24
C GLY A 140 13.59 6.26 2.11
N THR A 141 14.59 5.38 2.05
CA THR A 141 14.71 4.31 1.06
C THR A 141 15.23 3.01 1.68
N PHE A 142 15.63 2.04 0.86
CA PHE A 142 16.21 0.78 1.30
C PHE A 142 17.64 0.59 0.78
N GLU A 143 18.41 -0.26 1.46
CA GLU A 143 19.69 -0.81 0.99
C GLU A 143 19.59 -2.32 0.89
N ILE A 144 20.26 -2.91 -0.12
CA ILE A 144 20.35 -4.36 -0.29
C ILE A 144 21.77 -4.80 0.07
N ASN A 145 21.87 -5.78 0.96
CA ASN A 145 23.10 -6.49 1.25
C ASN A 145 23.23 -7.66 0.26
N GLU A 146 24.11 -7.50 -0.72
CA GLU A 146 24.31 -8.48 -1.80
C GLU A 146 24.86 -9.83 -1.31
N ASP A 147 25.65 -9.85 -0.23
CA ASP A 147 26.16 -11.11 0.37
C ASP A 147 25.04 -11.96 0.98
N ARG A 148 24.01 -11.30 1.51
CA ARG A 148 22.81 -11.97 2.05
C ARG A 148 21.78 -12.26 0.98
N CYS A 149 21.72 -11.46 -0.09
CA CYS A 149 20.75 -11.62 -1.17
C CYS A 149 20.84 -13.01 -1.82
N ILE A 150 19.69 -13.57 -2.18
CA ILE A 150 19.59 -14.85 -2.89
C ILE A 150 18.97 -14.69 -4.29
N SER A 151 18.87 -13.44 -4.76
CA SER A 151 18.35 -13.10 -6.10
C SER A 151 16.96 -13.67 -6.43
N CYS A 152 16.10 -13.84 -5.42
CA CYS A 152 14.76 -14.41 -5.61
C CYS A 152 13.74 -13.44 -6.27
N GLY A 153 14.02 -12.14 -6.33
CA GLY A 153 13.16 -11.15 -7.00
C GLY A 153 11.83 -10.82 -6.31
N LEU A 154 11.53 -11.39 -5.12
CA LEU A 154 10.27 -11.13 -4.40
C LEU A 154 10.06 -9.64 -4.07
N CYS A 155 11.13 -8.93 -3.71
CA CYS A 155 11.08 -7.51 -3.40
C CYS A 155 10.59 -6.67 -4.59
N TYR A 156 11.00 -7.03 -5.82
CA TYR A 156 10.54 -6.37 -7.03
C TYR A 156 9.11 -6.76 -7.38
N SER A 157 8.80 -8.06 -7.32
CA SER A 157 7.45 -8.57 -7.60
C SER A 157 6.40 -7.94 -6.67
N ALA A 158 6.72 -7.73 -5.40
CA ALA A 158 5.83 -7.09 -4.42
C ALA A 158 5.81 -5.56 -4.47
N CYS A 159 6.79 -4.91 -5.11
CA CYS A 159 6.90 -3.46 -5.10
C CYS A 159 5.71 -2.80 -5.84
N PRO A 160 4.99 -1.84 -5.25
CA PRO A 160 3.91 -1.12 -5.94
C PRO A 160 4.41 -0.14 -7.02
N ARG A 161 5.74 0.02 -7.16
CA ARG A 161 6.40 0.91 -8.13
C ARG A 161 7.09 0.15 -9.26
N SER A 162 7.05 -1.19 -9.24
CA SER A 162 7.35 -2.00 -10.42
C SER A 162 6.07 -2.17 -11.25
N PHE A 163 5.96 -3.23 -12.05
CA PHE A 163 4.73 -3.52 -12.80
C PHE A 163 3.52 -3.64 -11.85
N PHE A 164 2.33 -3.22 -12.27
CA PHE A 164 1.10 -3.44 -11.52
C PHE A 164 0.08 -4.05 -12.49
N PRO A 165 -0.44 -5.27 -12.26
CA PRO A 165 -1.39 -5.88 -13.18
C PRO A 165 -2.65 -5.02 -13.35
N ASP A 166 -3.03 -4.73 -14.60
CA ASP A 166 -4.24 -3.95 -14.91
C ASP A 166 -5.50 -4.66 -14.43
N ALA A 167 -5.48 -6.00 -14.42
CA ALA A 167 -6.54 -6.81 -13.84
C ALA A 167 -6.88 -6.37 -12.40
N LEU A 168 -5.90 -5.89 -11.62
CA LEU A 168 -6.14 -5.42 -10.24
C LEU A 168 -6.96 -4.14 -10.15
N ASN A 169 -7.03 -3.36 -11.23
CA ASN A 169 -7.87 -2.17 -11.34
C ASN A 169 -9.30 -2.52 -11.77
N LYS A 170 -9.47 -3.59 -12.56
CA LYS A 170 -10.76 -3.98 -13.18
C LYS A 170 -11.71 -4.75 -12.28
N LEU A 171 -11.20 -5.38 -11.21
CA LEU A 171 -11.95 -6.25 -10.30
C LEU A 171 -13.13 -5.59 -9.55
N LYS A 172 -13.38 -4.31 -9.75
CA LYS A 172 -14.44 -3.56 -9.06
C LYS A 172 -15.79 -3.60 -9.80
N ASN A 173 -15.83 -4.01 -11.07
CA ASN A 173 -17.04 -3.93 -11.91
C ASN A 173 -18.12 -5.00 -11.64
N GLN A 174 -17.94 -5.89 -10.66
CA GLN A 174 -18.88 -6.99 -10.37
C GLN A 174 -19.87 -6.67 -9.23
N ASP A 175 -19.67 -5.58 -8.50
CA ASP A 175 -20.55 -5.14 -7.42
C ASP A 175 -21.60 -4.16 -7.98
N PRO A 176 -22.91 -4.47 -7.93
CA PRO A 176 -23.94 -3.65 -8.56
C PRO A 176 -24.11 -2.26 -7.93
N ASP A 177 -23.64 -2.07 -6.70
CA ASP A 177 -23.74 -0.76 -6.02
C ASP A 177 -22.50 0.11 -6.27
N ILE A 178 -21.49 -0.39 -7.01
CA ILE A 178 -20.31 0.40 -7.36
C ILE A 178 -20.66 1.38 -8.48
N LYS A 179 -20.41 2.65 -8.19
CA LYS A 179 -20.45 3.81 -9.06
C LYS A 179 -19.04 4.15 -9.55
N PHE A 180 -18.94 4.97 -10.59
CA PHE A 180 -17.68 5.47 -11.13
C PHE A 180 -17.77 6.96 -11.40
N SER A 181 -16.80 7.72 -10.91
CA SER A 181 -16.55 9.11 -11.33
C SER A 181 -15.08 9.28 -11.73
N GLU A 182 -14.76 10.29 -12.53
CA GLU A 182 -13.37 10.51 -12.94
C GLU A 182 -12.47 10.98 -11.79
N GLU A 183 -13.04 11.66 -10.79
CA GLU A 183 -12.35 12.27 -9.66
C GLU A 183 -11.98 11.25 -8.58
N VAL A 184 -12.90 10.34 -8.25
CA VAL A 184 -12.73 9.37 -7.15
C VAL A 184 -12.64 7.91 -7.61
N LYS A 185 -12.76 7.68 -8.92
CA LYS A 185 -12.81 6.38 -9.59
C LYS A 185 -13.99 5.55 -9.07
N TYR A 186 -13.78 4.27 -8.81
CA TYR A 186 -14.83 3.36 -8.34
C TYR A 186 -15.11 3.53 -6.84
N TYR A 187 -16.37 3.70 -6.49
CA TYR A 187 -16.85 3.89 -5.11
C TYR A 187 -18.30 3.40 -4.95
N ARG A 188 -18.76 3.18 -3.72
CA ARG A 188 -20.17 2.86 -3.37
C ARG A 188 -20.91 4.11 -2.87
N HIS A 189 -20.31 4.79 -1.89
CA HIS A 189 -20.87 6.00 -1.28
C HIS A 189 -19.80 7.08 -1.08
N LEU A 190 -20.23 8.33 -1.13
CA LEU A 190 -19.43 9.50 -0.82
C LEU A 190 -20.10 10.26 0.32
N PHE A 191 -19.33 10.55 1.35
CA PHE A 191 -19.80 11.32 2.50
C PHE A 191 -18.82 12.44 2.81
N THR A 192 -19.31 13.52 3.40
CA THR A 192 -18.52 14.34 4.31
C THR A 192 -18.89 13.95 5.73
N ALA A 193 -17.90 13.74 6.59
CA ALA A 193 -18.15 13.23 7.93
C ALA A 193 -17.20 13.82 8.97
N GLN A 194 -17.65 13.78 10.22
CA GLN A 194 -16.89 14.17 11.39
C GLN A 194 -17.21 13.25 12.58
N THR A 195 -16.20 12.96 13.40
CA THR A 195 -16.38 12.25 14.67
C THR A 195 -17.23 13.03 15.68
N THR A 196 -18.01 12.32 16.48
CA THR A 196 -18.74 12.88 17.63
C THR A 196 -17.90 12.84 18.92
N GLU A 197 -16.75 12.17 18.90
CA GLU A 197 -15.92 11.92 20.08
C GLU A 197 -14.98 13.08 20.41
N ASN A 198 -15.24 13.78 21.52
CA ASN A 198 -14.44 14.92 21.98
C ASN A 198 -12.94 14.62 22.15
N ARG A 199 -12.57 13.39 22.55
CA ARG A 199 -11.15 13.00 22.67
C ARG A 199 -10.46 12.98 21.30
N ILE A 200 -11.14 12.50 20.26
CA ILE A 200 -10.62 12.40 18.90
C ILE A 200 -10.57 13.80 18.25
N ILE A 201 -11.61 14.62 18.41
CA ILE A 201 -11.65 16.00 17.88
C ILE A 201 -10.40 16.80 18.26
N LYS A 202 -9.89 16.63 19.49
CA LYS A 202 -8.73 17.37 20.01
C LYS A 202 -7.40 17.02 19.34
N VAL A 203 -7.29 15.82 18.75
CA VAL A 203 -6.02 15.28 18.23
C VAL A 203 -6.06 15.00 16.72
N ALA A 204 -7.24 14.98 16.11
CA ALA A 204 -7.42 14.71 14.70
C ALA A 204 -6.80 15.80 13.80
N GLN A 205 -6.38 15.39 12.60
CA GLN A 205 -6.00 16.35 11.56
C GLN A 205 -7.21 17.14 11.08
N ASP A 206 -8.25 16.38 10.71
CA ASP A 206 -9.49 16.81 10.05
C ASP A 206 -10.71 16.27 10.84
N GLY A 207 -11.64 15.53 10.19
CA GLY A 207 -12.85 14.97 10.81
C GLY A 207 -12.65 13.80 11.77
N GLY A 208 -11.40 13.34 11.99
CA GLY A 208 -11.13 12.25 12.95
C GLY A 208 -11.66 10.87 12.53
N ILE A 209 -11.96 10.69 11.25
CA ILE A 209 -12.63 9.50 10.72
C ILE A 209 -11.80 8.23 10.90
N VAL A 210 -10.52 8.24 10.53
CA VAL A 210 -9.64 7.07 10.62
C VAL A 210 -9.61 6.52 12.05
N THR A 211 -9.32 7.39 13.02
CA THR A 211 -9.28 7.04 14.45
C THR A 211 -10.63 6.55 14.96
N THR A 212 -11.72 7.15 14.50
CA THR A 212 -13.08 6.75 14.91
C THR A 212 -13.47 5.36 14.40
N LEU A 213 -13.17 5.07 13.13
CA LEU A 213 -13.44 3.76 12.52
C LEU A 213 -12.65 2.65 13.22
N LEU A 214 -11.37 2.90 13.53
CA LEU A 214 -10.55 1.93 14.25
C LEU A 214 -11.02 1.73 15.68
N LYS A 215 -11.42 2.80 16.39
CA LYS A 215 -12.03 2.69 17.71
C LYS A 215 -13.30 1.84 17.68
N ALA A 216 -14.18 2.06 16.70
CA ALA A 216 -15.38 1.25 16.51
C ALA A 216 -15.01 -0.23 16.26
N ALA A 217 -14.07 -0.48 15.35
CA ALA A 217 -13.62 -1.82 14.99
C ALA A 217 -13.00 -2.59 16.18
N PHE A 218 -12.16 -1.94 17.00
CA PHE A 218 -11.63 -2.52 18.23
C PHE A 218 -12.75 -2.85 19.23
N LYS A 219 -13.68 -1.91 19.42
CA LYS A 219 -14.80 -2.07 20.37
C LYS A 219 -15.71 -3.24 20.00
N GLU A 220 -15.96 -3.45 18.71
CA GLU A 220 -16.79 -4.55 18.20
C GLU A 220 -16.03 -5.89 18.10
N GLY A 221 -14.71 -5.90 18.32
CA GLY A 221 -13.87 -7.10 18.13
C GLY A 221 -13.71 -7.50 16.65
N ASP A 222 -13.94 -6.55 15.74
CA ASP A 222 -13.71 -6.75 14.30
C ASP A 222 -12.23 -6.71 13.94
N ILE A 223 -11.42 -6.04 14.77
CA ILE A 223 -9.97 -6.06 14.70
C ILE A 223 -9.36 -6.29 16.08
N ASP A 224 -8.21 -6.94 16.11
CA ASP A 224 -7.37 -7.18 17.30
C ASP A 224 -6.02 -6.45 17.23
N GLY A 225 -5.72 -5.76 16.12
CA GLY A 225 -4.54 -4.92 16.00
C GLY A 225 -4.56 -4.00 14.78
N SER A 226 -3.71 -2.98 14.77
CA SER A 226 -3.66 -2.02 13.66
C SER A 226 -2.28 -1.41 13.43
N PHE A 227 -1.92 -1.27 12.15
CA PHE A 227 -0.75 -0.50 11.76
C PHE A 227 -1.04 1.00 11.73
N ALA A 228 -0.26 1.77 12.48
CA ALA A 228 -0.40 3.21 12.58
C ALA A 228 0.94 3.94 12.53
N VAL A 229 0.89 5.27 12.59
CA VAL A 229 2.07 6.14 12.55
C VAL A 229 2.10 7.02 13.78
N THR A 230 3.19 6.93 14.53
CA THR A 230 3.46 7.79 15.70
C THR A 230 4.67 8.70 15.44
N LEU A 231 4.94 9.63 16.34
CA LEU A 231 6.19 10.39 16.37
C LEU A 231 7.20 9.66 17.25
N GLY A 232 8.45 9.56 16.77
CA GLY A 232 9.58 9.06 17.55
C GLY A 232 10.17 10.12 18.48
N GLU A 233 11.31 9.81 19.08
CA GLU A 233 12.03 10.73 19.97
C GLU A 233 12.51 12.00 19.25
N GLN A 234 12.87 11.87 17.97
CA GLN A 234 13.30 13.00 17.16
C GLN A 234 12.07 13.83 16.72
N PRO A 235 12.04 15.15 16.95
CA PRO A 235 10.86 15.97 16.66
C PRO A 235 10.39 15.87 15.21
N LEU A 236 9.07 15.75 15.03
CA LEU A 236 8.37 15.52 13.75
C LEU A 236 8.80 14.28 12.97
N LYS A 237 9.69 13.42 13.48
CA LYS A 237 10.12 12.22 12.77
C LYS A 237 9.13 11.10 13.05
N PRO A 238 8.33 10.68 12.06
CA PRO A 238 7.39 9.62 12.28
C PRO A 238 8.08 8.25 12.29
N LEU A 239 7.46 7.31 12.99
CA LEU A 239 7.83 5.90 13.02
C LEU A 239 6.58 5.05 12.87
N PRO A 240 6.68 3.87 12.22
CA PRO A 240 5.57 2.94 12.19
C PRO A 240 5.42 2.30 13.58
N ILE A 241 4.17 2.05 13.97
CA ILE A 241 3.83 1.35 15.21
C ILE A 241 2.69 0.38 14.94
N PHE A 242 2.69 -0.75 15.63
CA PHE A 242 1.55 -1.64 15.70
C PHE A 242 0.83 -1.37 17.03
N VAL A 243 -0.48 -1.08 16.98
CA VAL A 243 -1.29 -0.74 18.15
C VAL A 243 -2.34 -1.81 18.40
N GLU A 244 -2.55 -2.13 19.67
CA GLU A 244 -3.49 -3.18 20.10
C GLU A 244 -4.67 -2.62 20.91
N ASN A 245 -4.66 -1.32 21.23
CA ASN A 245 -5.68 -0.70 22.07
C ASN A 245 -5.97 0.77 21.69
N GLU A 246 -7.11 1.27 22.18
CA GLU A 246 -7.61 2.63 21.91
C GLU A 246 -6.66 3.74 22.41
N GLU A 247 -6.03 3.55 23.58
CA GLU A 247 -5.17 4.59 24.17
C GLU A 247 -3.89 4.80 23.35
N GLU A 248 -3.33 3.74 22.78
CA GLU A 248 -2.22 3.84 21.82
C GLU A 248 -2.68 4.46 20.51
N LEU A 249 -3.84 4.04 20.00
CA LEU A 249 -4.42 4.56 18.76
C LEU A 249 -4.59 6.09 18.80
N LEU A 250 -5.10 6.66 19.90
CA LEU A 250 -5.28 8.11 20.05
C LEU A 250 -3.96 8.89 19.91
N LYS A 251 -2.83 8.31 20.31
CA LYS A 251 -1.49 8.94 20.18
C LYS A 251 -0.99 8.98 18.74
N THR A 252 -1.57 8.19 17.85
CA THR A 252 -1.20 8.15 16.43
C THR A 252 -1.95 9.14 15.56
N ALA A 253 -2.99 9.79 16.08
CA ALA A 253 -3.82 10.75 15.36
C ALA A 253 -3.02 11.96 14.82
N GLY A 254 -3.56 12.61 13.79
CA GLY A 254 -2.94 13.76 13.13
C GLY A 254 -1.97 13.36 12.02
N THR A 255 -1.85 14.21 10.98
CA THR A 255 -1.06 13.92 9.79
C THR A 255 0.42 14.15 10.02
N LYS A 256 1.25 13.22 9.52
CA LYS A 256 2.70 13.37 9.46
C LYS A 256 3.07 13.36 7.97
N TYR A 257 3.52 14.50 7.45
CA TYR A 257 3.84 14.66 6.02
C TYR A 257 5.16 13.98 5.61
N THR A 258 5.89 13.44 6.57
CA THR A 258 7.10 12.68 6.36
C THR A 258 6.78 11.22 6.00
N ASN A 259 7.52 10.63 5.07
CA ASN A 259 7.39 9.23 4.67
C ASN A 259 7.68 8.28 5.83
N VAL A 260 6.92 7.17 5.89
CA VAL A 260 7.08 6.12 6.90
C VAL A 260 7.06 4.75 6.23
N PRO A 261 8.03 3.86 6.53
CA PRO A 261 8.02 2.49 6.04
C PRO A 261 7.04 1.62 6.82
N LEU A 262 5.74 1.91 6.73
CA LEU A 262 4.71 1.21 7.51
C LEU A 262 4.77 -0.30 7.34
N LEU A 263 4.98 -0.77 6.11
CA LEU A 263 5.00 -2.19 5.80
C LEU A 263 6.31 -2.87 6.20
N LYS A 264 7.28 -2.17 6.80
CA LYS A 264 8.51 -2.77 7.37
C LYS A 264 8.23 -3.61 8.62
N ILE A 265 7.21 -3.23 9.38
CA ILE A 265 6.88 -3.89 10.66
C ILE A 265 5.75 -4.91 10.50
N LEU A 266 5.53 -5.44 9.29
CA LEU A 266 4.44 -6.38 9.05
C LEU A 266 4.50 -7.63 9.96
N CYS A 267 5.70 -8.03 10.39
CA CYS A 267 5.90 -9.14 11.31
C CYS A 267 5.30 -8.92 12.71
N GLU A 268 5.06 -7.68 13.13
CA GLU A 268 4.40 -7.40 14.42
C GLU A 268 2.95 -7.93 14.45
N ALA A 269 2.36 -8.18 13.28
CA ALA A 269 1.02 -8.74 13.16
C ALA A 269 0.96 -10.29 13.11
N GLU A 270 2.05 -11.02 13.42
CA GLU A 270 2.11 -12.49 13.26
C GLU A 270 1.06 -13.23 14.06
N ASP A 271 0.83 -12.77 15.28
CA ASP A 271 -0.01 -13.44 16.27
C ASP A 271 -1.45 -12.88 16.31
N HIS A 272 -1.82 -12.07 15.32
CA HIS A 272 -3.12 -11.41 15.22
C HIS A 272 -4.00 -12.01 14.11
N GLU A 273 -5.29 -12.13 14.36
CA GLU A 273 -6.25 -12.76 13.45
C GLU A 273 -6.99 -11.73 12.57
N LYS A 274 -7.12 -10.48 13.01
CA LYS A 274 -7.90 -9.47 12.32
C LYS A 274 -7.26 -8.09 12.45
N ILE A 275 -6.43 -7.72 11.48
CA ILE A 275 -5.70 -6.47 11.52
C ILE A 275 -6.32 -5.38 10.62
N ALA A 276 -6.16 -4.13 11.04
CA ALA A 276 -6.40 -2.97 10.20
C ALA A 276 -5.09 -2.38 9.67
N VAL A 277 -5.06 -2.04 8.37
CA VAL A 277 -3.96 -1.33 7.73
C VAL A 277 -4.42 0.07 7.34
N ILE A 278 -3.71 1.09 7.82
CA ILE A 278 -3.92 2.50 7.46
C ILE A 278 -2.76 2.95 6.61
N GLY A 279 -3.01 3.64 5.51
CA GLY A 279 -1.88 4.12 4.71
C GLY A 279 -2.26 4.95 3.51
N THR A 280 -1.25 5.53 2.91
CA THR A 280 -1.37 6.29 1.67
C THR A 280 -1.65 5.36 0.48
N PRO A 281 -1.98 5.91 -0.71
CA PRO A 281 -2.29 5.11 -1.90
C PRO A 281 -1.22 4.07 -2.26
N CYS A 282 0.07 4.40 -2.09
CA CYS A 282 1.15 3.46 -2.36
C CYS A 282 1.19 2.26 -1.40
N ILE A 283 0.76 2.43 -0.14
CA ILE A 283 0.58 1.34 0.82
C ILE A 283 -0.59 0.46 0.39
N MET A 284 -1.72 1.06 0.00
CA MET A 284 -2.89 0.31 -0.47
C MET A 284 -2.60 -0.47 -1.75
N LYS A 285 -1.86 0.12 -2.70
CA LYS A 285 -1.35 -0.58 -3.89
C LYS A 285 -0.44 -1.73 -3.51
N ALA A 286 0.47 -1.54 -2.56
CA ALA A 286 1.39 -2.60 -2.12
C ALA A 286 0.62 -3.81 -1.54
N ILE A 287 -0.34 -3.56 -0.63
CA ILE A 287 -1.20 -4.59 -0.05
C ILE A 287 -2.06 -5.28 -1.11
N LYS A 288 -2.65 -4.52 -2.06
CA LYS A 288 -3.45 -5.11 -3.14
C LYS A 288 -2.62 -5.96 -4.09
N LYS A 289 -1.38 -5.56 -4.36
CA LYS A 289 -0.49 -6.29 -5.27
C LYS A 289 -0.09 -7.63 -4.69
N ILE A 290 0.33 -7.66 -3.43
CA ILE A 290 0.79 -8.89 -2.77
C ILE A 290 -0.34 -9.85 -2.44
N SER A 291 -1.59 -9.38 -2.28
CA SER A 291 -2.73 -10.28 -2.04
C SER A 291 -2.97 -11.28 -3.17
N MET A 292 -2.37 -11.07 -4.34
CA MET A 292 -2.43 -11.97 -5.51
C MET A 292 -1.20 -12.86 -5.68
N LEU A 293 -0.12 -12.56 -4.95
CA LEU A 293 1.05 -13.41 -4.97
C LEU A 293 0.77 -14.60 -4.05
N PRO A 294 1.16 -15.83 -4.42
CA PRO A 294 1.12 -17.01 -3.53
C PRO A 294 2.09 -16.89 -2.33
N LEU A 295 2.61 -15.69 -2.11
CA LEU A 295 3.39 -15.26 -0.96
C LEU A 295 2.48 -14.83 0.21
N ASN A 296 1.16 -15.04 0.10
CA ASN A 296 0.18 -14.94 1.18
C ASN A 296 0.56 -15.88 2.34
N LYS A 297 1.59 -15.46 3.08
CA LYS A 297 1.78 -15.82 4.48
C LYS A 297 0.61 -15.21 5.27
N PRO A 298 0.26 -15.77 6.45
CA PRO A 298 -1.02 -15.50 7.14
C PRO A 298 -1.40 -14.01 7.30
N PHE A 299 -0.41 -13.12 7.37
CA PHE A 299 -0.55 -11.65 7.51
C PHE A 299 -1.35 -10.88 6.46
N PHE A 300 -1.67 -11.45 5.31
CA PHE A 300 -2.51 -10.74 4.32
C PHE A 300 -3.93 -11.30 4.27
N GLU A 301 -4.12 -12.52 4.76
CA GLU A 301 -5.45 -13.13 4.92
C GLU A 301 -6.15 -12.57 6.16
N ASN A 302 -5.40 -12.19 7.19
CA ASN A 302 -5.90 -11.57 8.41
C ASN A 302 -6.20 -10.06 8.29
N ILE A 303 -6.03 -9.43 7.11
CA ILE A 303 -6.37 -7.99 6.93
C ILE A 303 -7.89 -7.82 6.92
N ALA A 304 -8.41 -7.49 8.08
CA ALA A 304 -9.83 -7.26 8.36
C ALA A 304 -10.29 -5.84 8.01
N LEU A 305 -9.42 -4.85 7.79
CA LEU A 305 -9.83 -3.53 7.31
C LEU A 305 -8.67 -2.77 6.63
N LYS A 306 -8.94 -2.11 5.50
CA LYS A 306 -7.99 -1.19 4.86
C LYS A 306 -8.55 0.23 4.81
N ILE A 307 -7.88 1.16 5.50
CA ILE A 307 -8.24 2.58 5.46
C ILE A 307 -7.16 3.35 4.68
N GLY A 308 -7.53 3.84 3.50
CA GLY A 308 -6.68 4.68 2.68
C GLY A 308 -6.79 6.14 3.09
N VAL A 309 -5.66 6.85 3.22
CA VAL A 309 -5.68 8.31 3.38
C VAL A 309 -5.31 9.00 2.06
N PHE A 310 -5.98 10.09 1.74
CA PHE A 310 -5.65 10.86 0.54
C PHE A 310 -4.22 11.37 0.63
N CYS A 311 -3.48 11.29 -0.46
CA CYS A 311 -2.07 11.69 -0.48
C CYS A 311 -1.69 12.22 -1.85
N MET A 312 -1.26 13.49 -1.89
CA MET A 312 -0.74 14.11 -3.11
C MET A 312 0.78 13.95 -3.19
N GLU A 313 1.48 14.24 -2.08
CA GLU A 313 2.94 14.22 -2.02
C GLU A 313 3.38 13.88 -0.61
N SER A 314 4.56 13.27 -0.47
CA SER A 314 5.21 12.95 0.79
C SER A 314 6.67 13.41 0.74
N PHE A 315 7.25 13.66 1.91
CA PHE A 315 8.58 14.23 2.06
C PHE A 315 9.49 13.28 2.84
N ASP A 316 10.78 13.26 2.53
CA ASP A 316 11.75 12.62 3.43
C ASP A 316 11.96 13.49 4.66
N TYR A 317 12.30 12.88 5.80
CA TYR A 317 12.50 13.62 7.04
C TYR A 317 13.54 14.74 6.88
N ASN A 318 14.67 14.42 6.26
CA ASN A 318 15.72 15.40 5.98
C ASN A 318 15.21 16.54 5.07
N LYS A 319 14.29 16.25 4.15
CA LYS A 319 13.65 17.26 3.29
C LYS A 319 12.65 18.13 4.03
N ILE A 320 11.93 17.60 5.04
CA ILE A 320 11.14 18.43 5.95
C ILE A 320 12.05 19.36 6.77
N VAL A 321 13.18 18.86 7.29
CA VAL A 321 14.14 19.70 8.02
C VAL A 321 14.67 20.83 7.13
N GLU A 322 15.08 20.51 5.90
CA GLU A 322 15.53 21.50 4.91
C GLU A 322 14.42 22.51 4.55
N LEU A 323 13.18 22.06 4.37
CA LEU A 323 12.02 22.89 4.07
C LEU A 323 11.76 23.89 5.20
N LEU A 324 11.67 23.41 6.45
CA LEU A 324 11.40 24.25 7.62
C LEU A 324 12.51 25.29 7.81
N LYS A 325 13.76 24.88 7.69
CA LYS A 325 14.90 25.78 7.79
C LYS A 325 14.90 26.84 6.69
N ASN A 326 14.75 26.45 5.43
CA ASN A 326 14.95 27.37 4.31
C ASN A 326 13.74 28.27 4.05
N GLU A 327 12.52 27.74 4.21
CA GLU A 327 11.31 28.47 3.86
C GLU A 327 10.66 29.18 5.05
N PHE A 328 10.91 28.72 6.29
CA PHE A 328 10.31 29.26 7.51
C PHE A 328 11.31 29.74 8.57
N GLN A 329 12.60 29.43 8.45
CA GLN A 329 13.64 29.78 9.44
C GLN A 329 13.38 29.20 10.84
N VAL A 330 12.81 28.00 10.90
CA VAL A 330 12.48 27.27 12.13
C VAL A 330 13.01 25.83 12.08
N TYR A 331 13.03 25.17 13.23
CA TYR A 331 13.44 23.77 13.39
C TYR A 331 12.24 22.88 13.71
N PRO A 332 12.33 21.56 13.48
CA PRO A 332 11.25 20.62 13.79
C PRO A 332 10.73 20.69 15.23
N SER A 333 11.58 21.04 16.22
CA SER A 333 11.20 21.22 17.62
C SER A 333 10.19 22.35 17.84
N ASP A 334 10.18 23.33 16.95
CA ASP A 334 9.40 24.55 17.10
C ASP A 334 7.96 24.35 16.58
N ILE A 335 7.70 23.23 15.90
CA ILE A 335 6.45 22.97 15.20
C ILE A 335 5.55 22.03 16.01
N LYS A 336 4.31 22.47 16.18
CA LYS A 336 3.24 21.69 16.81
C LYS A 336 2.41 20.91 15.80
N LYS A 337 2.07 21.54 14.67
CA LYS A 337 1.25 20.94 13.61
C LYS A 337 1.70 21.45 12.24
N MET A 338 1.55 20.60 11.24
CA MET A 338 1.66 20.98 9.83
C MET A 338 0.32 20.68 9.15
N ASP A 339 0.03 21.42 8.08
CA ASP A 339 -1.18 21.22 7.30
C ASP A 339 -1.00 21.64 5.84
N ILE A 340 -1.83 21.10 4.96
CA ILE A 340 -1.88 21.48 3.54
C ILE A 340 -3.33 21.76 3.19
N ASP A 341 -3.64 23.04 2.98
CA ASP A 341 -5.00 23.49 2.66
C ASP A 341 -4.96 24.60 1.59
N LYS A 342 -5.95 24.57 0.68
CA LYS A 342 -6.16 25.58 -0.38
C LYS A 342 -4.87 26.02 -1.09
N GLY A 343 -4.03 25.04 -1.47
CA GLY A 343 -2.80 25.28 -2.20
C GLY A 343 -1.64 25.87 -1.37
N LYS A 344 -1.74 25.87 -0.05
CA LYS A 344 -0.73 26.38 0.88
C LYS A 344 -0.26 25.28 1.83
N PHE A 345 1.04 25.25 2.10
CA PHE A 345 1.63 24.53 3.21
C PHE A 345 1.62 25.45 4.43
N ILE A 346 1.11 24.95 5.55
CA ILE A 346 0.84 25.70 6.77
C ILE A 346 1.60 25.04 7.91
N ILE A 347 2.30 25.85 8.70
CA ILE A 347 2.89 25.42 9.96
C ILE A 347 2.24 26.17 11.12
N TYR A 348 2.07 25.46 12.22
CA TYR A 348 1.64 25.97 13.51
C TYR A 348 2.79 25.73 14.49
N ASP A 349 3.32 26.79 15.08
CA ASP A 349 4.36 26.67 16.09
C ASP A 349 3.79 26.21 17.45
N GLN A 350 4.64 26.07 18.48
CA GLN A 350 4.23 25.65 19.82
C GLN A 350 3.21 26.62 20.46
N GLU A 351 3.28 27.91 20.13
CA GLU A 351 2.36 28.96 20.58
C GLU A 351 1.09 29.04 19.70
N SER A 352 1.00 28.20 18.67
CA SER A 352 -0.07 28.17 17.66
C SER A 352 -0.13 29.40 16.75
N ASN A 353 0.99 30.13 16.59
CA ASN A 353 1.14 31.11 15.52
C ASN A 353 1.21 30.40 14.16
N ILE A 354 0.65 31.05 13.13
CA ILE A 354 0.45 30.43 11.82
C ILE A 354 1.37 31.06 10.78
N SER A 355 2.15 30.23 10.09
CA SER A 355 2.90 30.63 8.89
C SER A 355 2.46 29.82 7.68
N LYS A 356 2.35 30.45 6.51
CA LYS A 356 1.85 29.81 5.28
C LYS A 356 2.72 30.15 4.08
N ILE A 357 3.01 29.16 3.24
CA ILE A 357 3.66 29.35 1.94
C ILE A 357 2.93 28.58 0.84
N PRO A 358 2.97 29.02 -0.42
CA PRO A 358 2.37 28.28 -1.54
C PRO A 358 3.01 26.90 -1.74
N ILE A 359 2.20 25.87 -2.04
CA ILE A 359 2.69 24.50 -2.32
C ILE A 359 3.76 24.49 -3.42
N LYS A 360 3.63 25.37 -4.42
CA LYS A 360 4.61 25.50 -5.51
C LYS A 360 6.05 25.74 -5.01
N ARG A 361 6.24 26.41 -3.86
CA ARG A 361 7.57 26.64 -3.28
C ARG A 361 8.17 25.39 -2.65
N ILE A 362 7.32 24.50 -2.13
CA ILE A 362 7.78 23.32 -1.40
C ILE A 362 7.92 22.07 -2.27
N LYS A 363 7.35 22.06 -3.48
CA LYS A 363 7.37 20.91 -4.40
C LYS A 363 8.78 20.34 -4.66
N LYS A 364 9.81 21.19 -4.60
CA LYS A 364 11.23 20.77 -4.74
C LYS A 364 11.75 19.88 -3.59
N TYR A 365 11.06 19.87 -2.45
CA TYR A 365 11.37 19.02 -1.30
C TYR A 365 10.62 17.69 -1.33
N GLY A 366 9.60 17.57 -2.17
CA GLY A 366 8.81 16.36 -2.33
C GLY A 366 9.64 15.20 -2.83
N ARG A 367 9.22 13.98 -2.49
CA ARG A 367 9.88 12.76 -2.98
C ARG A 367 9.69 12.63 -4.48
N PHE A 368 10.78 12.38 -5.21
CA PHE A 368 10.75 12.23 -6.67
C PHE A 368 9.76 11.15 -7.14
N GLY A 369 9.71 10.01 -6.44
CA GLY A 369 8.77 8.93 -6.76
C GLY A 369 7.29 9.32 -6.71
N CYS A 370 6.91 10.36 -5.96
CA CYS A 370 5.53 10.84 -5.88
C CYS A 370 5.05 11.49 -7.19
N PHE A 371 5.94 12.05 -8.01
CA PHE A 371 5.56 12.67 -9.30
C PHE A 371 5.00 11.68 -10.32
N PHE A 372 5.22 10.39 -10.08
CA PHE A 372 4.75 9.30 -10.93
C PHE A 372 3.68 8.46 -10.19
N CYS A 373 3.11 9.00 -9.11
CA CYS A 373 1.93 8.44 -8.46
C CYS A 373 0.68 8.91 -9.21
N ASP A 374 -0.17 7.98 -9.55
CA ASP A 374 -1.41 8.12 -10.32
C ASP A 374 -2.67 7.98 -9.46
N ASP A 375 -2.50 7.71 -8.17
CA ASP A 375 -3.59 7.50 -7.21
C ASP A 375 -3.48 8.53 -6.08
N LEU A 376 -4.50 9.39 -5.98
CA LEU A 376 -4.67 10.40 -4.94
C LEU A 376 -5.51 9.87 -3.77
N THR A 377 -6.56 9.12 -4.09
CA THR A 377 -7.66 8.84 -3.16
C THR A 377 -7.59 7.45 -2.55
N ALA A 378 -6.49 6.71 -2.75
CA ALA A 378 -6.23 5.38 -2.21
C ALA A 378 -7.25 4.34 -2.70
N GLU A 379 -7.28 4.15 -4.02
CA GLU A 379 -8.29 3.38 -4.73
C GLU A 379 -8.45 1.93 -4.28
N HIS A 380 -7.44 1.32 -3.66
CA HIS A 380 -7.47 -0.08 -3.25
C HIS A 380 -7.80 -0.31 -1.76
N ALA A 381 -8.19 0.75 -1.04
CA ALA A 381 -8.70 0.66 0.32
C ALA A 381 -10.15 0.13 0.36
N ASP A 382 -10.62 -0.23 1.56
CA ASP A 382 -12.03 -0.50 1.82
C ASP A 382 -12.80 0.81 2.05
N ILE A 383 -12.17 1.74 2.77
CA ILE A 383 -12.64 3.11 3.01
C ILE A 383 -11.48 4.05 2.71
N SER A 384 -11.73 5.16 2.02
CA SER A 384 -10.73 6.21 1.82
C SER A 384 -11.14 7.53 2.44
N VAL A 385 -10.19 8.24 3.03
CA VAL A 385 -10.46 9.43 3.84
C VAL A 385 -9.50 10.54 3.47
N GLY A 386 -9.98 11.77 3.32
CA GLY A 386 -9.14 12.95 3.21
C GLY A 386 -9.89 14.25 3.49
N SER A 387 -9.21 15.38 3.38
CA SER A 387 -9.78 16.71 3.67
C SER A 387 -10.39 17.40 2.45
N ILE A 388 -9.95 17.05 1.24
CA ILE A 388 -10.39 17.68 -0.02
C ILE A 388 -11.90 17.52 -0.21
N ALA A 389 -12.60 18.58 -0.63
CA ALA A 389 -14.06 18.66 -0.81
C ALA A 389 -14.90 18.63 0.49
N SER A 390 -14.27 18.85 1.64
CA SER A 390 -14.95 18.99 2.94
C SER A 390 -14.55 20.28 3.66
N GLU A 391 -15.44 20.79 4.52
CA GLU A 391 -15.16 21.95 5.36
C GLU A 391 -14.10 21.65 6.43
N PRO A 392 -13.38 22.67 6.95
CA PRO A 392 -12.40 22.46 8.01
C PRO A 392 -12.99 21.71 9.22
N GLY A 393 -12.28 20.68 9.66
CA GLY A 393 -12.75 19.80 10.74
C GLY A 393 -13.70 18.69 10.28
N TRP A 394 -14.03 18.60 8.99
CA TRP A 394 -14.71 17.46 8.37
C TRP A 394 -13.74 16.72 7.45
N SER A 395 -14.12 15.51 7.05
CA SER A 395 -13.36 14.72 6.08
C SER A 395 -14.29 14.16 5.01
N THR A 396 -13.81 14.17 3.78
CA THR A 396 -14.42 13.43 2.68
C THR A 396 -14.09 11.97 2.85
N VAL A 397 -15.11 11.13 2.77
CA VAL A 397 -15.05 9.69 2.94
C VAL A 397 -15.61 9.01 1.70
N ILE A 398 -14.81 8.10 1.15
CA ILE A 398 -15.17 7.27 0.00
C ILE A 398 -15.29 5.84 0.49
N ILE A 399 -16.50 5.30 0.53
CA ILE A 399 -16.73 3.88 0.80
C ILE A 399 -16.51 3.13 -0.51
N ARG A 400 -15.53 2.21 -0.54
CA ARG A 400 -15.12 1.55 -1.80
C ARG A 400 -15.61 0.11 -1.92
N THR A 401 -15.63 -0.62 -0.82
CA THR A 401 -15.99 -2.04 -0.80
C THR A 401 -17.20 -2.27 0.09
N LYS A 402 -17.93 -3.36 -0.16
CA LYS A 402 -19.01 -3.82 0.72
C LYS A 402 -18.54 -3.94 2.18
N LYS A 403 -17.35 -4.52 2.37
CA LYS A 403 -16.67 -4.60 3.67
C LYS A 403 -16.46 -3.23 4.30
N GLY A 404 -15.99 -2.24 3.53
CA GLY A 404 -15.89 -0.85 4.01
C GLY A 404 -17.24 -0.27 4.45
N ALA A 405 -18.32 -0.58 3.73
CA ALA A 405 -19.66 -0.14 4.10
C ALA A 405 -20.13 -0.76 5.44
N GLU A 406 -19.79 -2.02 5.70
CA GLU A 406 -20.11 -2.70 6.96
C GLU A 406 -19.40 -2.04 8.15
N PHE A 407 -18.10 -1.74 8.04
CA PHE A 407 -17.36 -1.02 9.09
C PHE A 407 -17.87 0.41 9.30
N TRP A 408 -18.23 1.08 8.20
CA TRP A 408 -18.82 2.41 8.26
C TRP A 408 -20.15 2.43 9.01
N GLN A 409 -21.05 1.51 8.67
CA GLN A 409 -22.37 1.39 9.30
C GLN A 409 -22.25 1.12 10.79
N LYS A 410 -21.33 0.25 11.23
CA LYS A 410 -21.09 0.01 12.66
C LYS A 410 -20.70 1.28 13.41
N ALA A 411 -19.86 2.12 12.82
CA ALA A 411 -19.49 3.40 13.45
C ALA A 411 -20.68 4.38 13.52
N ILE A 412 -21.59 4.36 12.54
CA ILE A 412 -22.85 5.11 12.55
C ILE A 412 -23.80 4.58 13.64
N ASP A 413 -23.98 3.26 13.72
CA ASP A 413 -24.86 2.60 14.71
C ASP A 413 -24.39 2.87 16.15
N LEU A 414 -23.07 2.99 16.35
CA LEU A 414 -22.46 3.39 17.61
C LEU A 414 -22.55 4.90 17.91
N ASN A 415 -23.17 5.70 17.02
CA ASN A 415 -23.29 7.15 17.09
C ASN A 415 -21.93 7.88 17.20
N LEU A 416 -20.89 7.30 16.58
CA LEU A 416 -19.52 7.85 16.64
C LEU A 416 -19.24 8.87 15.53
N LEU A 417 -20.13 8.98 14.54
CA LEU A 417 -19.95 9.80 13.34
C LEU A 417 -21.20 10.65 13.07
N ARG A 418 -20.96 11.86 12.59
CA ARG A 418 -21.93 12.68 11.84
C ARG A 418 -21.54 12.61 10.38
N GLU A 419 -22.52 12.42 9.50
CA GLU A 419 -22.29 12.33 8.06
C GLU A 419 -23.32 13.12 7.27
N GLU A 420 -22.90 13.59 6.09
CA GLU A 420 -23.77 14.11 5.04
C GLU A 420 -23.34 13.47 3.73
N GLU A 421 -24.29 12.95 2.94
CA GLU A 421 -23.99 12.35 1.63
C GLU A 421 -23.58 13.42 0.63
N ILE A 422 -22.50 13.18 -0.10
CA ILE A 422 -22.05 14.04 -1.20
C ILE A 422 -22.67 13.52 -2.49
N GLN A 423 -23.47 14.37 -3.14
CA GLN A 423 -24.09 14.06 -4.44
C GLN A 423 -23.15 14.44 -5.60
N GLU A 424 -23.19 13.68 -6.69
CA GLU A 424 -22.43 14.03 -7.91
C GLU A 424 -22.90 15.39 -8.47
N GLY A 425 -21.94 16.30 -8.69
CA GLY A 425 -22.19 17.67 -9.15
C GLY A 425 -22.28 18.72 -8.04
N ASP A 426 -22.10 18.34 -6.77
CA ASP A 426 -21.89 19.32 -5.70
C ASP A 426 -20.56 20.06 -5.94
N SER A 427 -20.58 21.39 -5.95
CA SER A 427 -19.49 22.24 -6.46
C SER A 427 -18.30 22.40 -5.50
N ARG A 428 -18.15 21.48 -4.55
CA ARG A 428 -17.22 21.56 -3.40
C ARG A 428 -15.84 20.96 -3.66
#